data_AF-A0A924SDV8-F1
#
_entry.id   AF-A0A924SDV8-F1
#
_cell.length_a   1.000
_cell.length_b   1.000
_cell.length_c   1.000
_cell.angle_alpha   90.00
_cell.angle_beta   90.00
_cell.angle_gamma   90.00
#
_symmetry.space_group_name_H-M   'P 1'
#
loop_
_entity.id
_entity.type
_entity.pdbx_description
1 polymer ?
#
loop_
_entity_poly.entity_id
_entity_poly.type
_entity_poly.pdbx_seq_one_letter_code
_entity_poly.pdbx_strand_id
1 'polypeptide(L)' 'RKGLYKLAREGKIKEFTGISDPYEMPTKAEIVLDTENVFVDHCAHQVILKLEQMGLIAG' A
#
# COMPACT_ATOMS: atom_id res chain seq x y z
N ARG A 1 -5.14 7.58 -15.03
CA ARG A 1 -5.75 6.96 -13.83
C ARG A 1 -7.09 6.33 -14.22
N LYS A 2 -7.38 5.08 -13.81
CA LYS A 2 -8.56 4.29 -14.24
C LYS A 2 -9.94 4.83 -13.78
N GLY A 3 -10.01 6.01 -13.16
CA GLY A 3 -11.27 6.64 -12.74
C GLY A 3 -12.05 5.89 -11.65
N LEU A 4 -11.49 4.83 -11.05
CA LEU A 4 -12.19 3.92 -10.15
C LEU A 4 -12.81 4.63 -8.95
N TYR A 5 -12.06 5.53 -8.29
CA TYR A 5 -12.58 6.34 -7.18
C TYR A 5 -13.76 7.22 -7.56
N LYS A 6 -13.77 7.77 -8.79
CA LYS A 6 -14.90 8.57 -9.28
C LYS A 6 -16.14 7.69 -9.47
N LEU A 7 -15.98 6.54 -10.11
CA LEU A 7 -17.07 5.58 -10.33
C LEU A 7 -17.64 5.02 -9.01
N ALA A 8 -16.77 4.76 -8.03
CA ALA A 8 -17.16 4.31 -6.70
C ALA A 8 -17.95 5.38 -5.93
N ARG A 9 -17.51 6.65 -5.98
CA ARG A 9 -18.27 7.77 -5.38
C ARG A 9 -19.62 8.01 -6.06
N GLU A 10 -19.73 7.71 -7.35
CA GLU A 10 -20.99 7.72 -8.10
C GLU A 10 -21.89 6.50 -7.81
N GLY A 11 -21.47 5.57 -6.94
CA GLY A 11 -22.23 4.36 -6.59
C GLY A 11 -22.24 3.26 -7.66
N LYS A 12 -21.44 3.40 -8.72
CA LYS A 12 -21.36 2.42 -9.84
C LYS A 12 -20.53 1.19 -9.48
N ILE A 13 -19.63 1.32 -8.50
CA ILE A 13 -18.86 0.20 -7.95
C ILE A 13 -19.29 0.03 -6.50
N LYS A 14 -19.92 -1.11 -6.20
CA LYS A 14 -20.30 -1.49 -4.83
C LYS A 14 -19.07 -2.01 -4.09
N GLU A 15 -19.13 -1.95 -2.75
CA GLU A 15 -18.11 -2.53 -1.86
C GLU A 15 -16.69 -2.10 -2.21
N PHE A 16 -16.53 -0.79 -2.49
CA PHE A 16 -15.23 -0.24 -2.84
C PHE A 16 -14.48 0.13 -1.56
N THR A 17 -13.36 -0.54 -1.33
CA THR A 17 -12.51 -0.36 -0.15
C THR A 17 -12.07 1.11 0.01
N GLY A 18 -12.25 1.66 1.21
CA GLY A 18 -12.00 3.06 1.54
C GLY A 18 -13.13 4.03 1.15
N ILE A 19 -14.24 3.55 0.56
CA ILE A 19 -15.46 4.34 0.29
C ILE A 19 -16.68 3.70 0.95
N SER A 20 -17.09 2.53 0.46
CA SER A 20 -18.28 1.81 0.93
C SER A 20 -17.95 0.54 1.70
N ASP A 21 -16.69 0.13 1.67
CA ASP A 21 -16.15 -1.02 2.40
C ASP A 21 -14.91 -0.56 3.20
N PRO A 22 -14.77 -0.90 4.50
CA PRO A 22 -13.61 -0.48 5.29
C PRO A 22 -12.31 -1.15 4.84
N TYR A 23 -11.18 -0.50 5.13
CA TYR A 23 -9.86 -1.12 5.05
C TYR A 23 -9.38 -1.46 6.46
N GLU A 24 -9.07 -2.72 6.72
CA GLU A 24 -8.49 -3.16 7.98
C GLU A 24 -6.97 -3.05 7.91
N MET A 25 -6.41 -2.07 8.62
CA MET A 25 -4.96 -1.88 8.68
C MET A 25 -4.27 -3.08 9.34
N PRO A 26 -3.12 -3.56 8.82
CA PRO A 26 -2.36 -4.62 9.47
C PRO A 26 -1.93 -4.24 10.89
N THR A 27 -2.16 -5.12 11.85
CA THR A 27 -1.77 -4.89 13.26
C THR A 27 -0.32 -5.27 13.56
N LYS A 28 0.30 -6.09 12.70
CA LYS A 28 1.67 -6.60 12.84
C LYS A 28 2.38 -6.65 11.50
N ALA A 29 2.50 -5.51 10.83
CA ALA A 29 3.30 -5.43 9.60
C ALA A 29 4.80 -5.45 9.93
N GLU A 30 5.58 -6.19 9.15
CA GLU A 30 7.05 -6.19 9.25
C GLU A 30 7.66 -4.85 8.83
N ILE A 31 6.99 -4.14 7.93
CA ILE A 31 7.31 -2.77 7.49
C ILE A 31 6.03 -2.03 7.06
N VAL A 32 5.96 -0.74 7.36
CA VAL A 32 4.92 0.18 6.86
C VAL A 32 5.62 1.26 6.05
N LEU A 33 5.17 1.48 4.82
CA LEU A 33 5.72 2.50 3.92
C LEU A 33 4.68 3.58 3.70
N ASP A 34 5.02 4.82 4.07
CA ASP A 34 4.27 5.97 3.61
C ASP A 34 4.74 6.34 2.20
N THR A 35 3.84 6.12 1.24
CA THR A 35 4.12 6.40 -0.18
C THR A 35 3.77 7.83 -0.58
N GLU A 36 3.19 8.63 0.31
CA GLU A 36 2.83 10.01 0.02
C GLU A 36 4.10 10.87 -0.14
N ASN A 37 4.23 11.55 -1.28
CA ASN A 37 5.38 12.42 -1.61
C ASN A 37 6.76 11.71 -1.61
N VAL A 38 6.80 10.39 -1.73
CA VAL A 38 8.04 9.59 -1.78
C VAL A 38 8.22 8.97 -3.16
N PHE A 39 9.46 8.93 -3.66
CA PHE A 39 9.79 8.24 -4.91
C PHE A 39 9.70 6.72 -4.74
N VAL A 40 9.20 6.04 -5.78
CA VAL A 40 9.04 4.58 -5.77
C VAL A 40 10.33 3.84 -5.45
N ASP A 41 11.47 4.31 -5.97
CA ASP A 41 12.78 3.68 -5.74
C ASP A 41 13.20 3.76 -4.26
N HIS A 42 12.80 4.82 -3.56
CA HIS A 42 13.07 4.94 -2.12
C HIS A 42 12.25 3.93 -1.30
N CYS A 43 10.97 3.76 -1.63
CA CYS A 43 10.13 2.74 -1.01
C CYS A 43 10.66 1.33 -1.30
N ALA A 44 11.04 1.05 -2.55
CA ALA A 44 11.61 -0.24 -2.93
C ALA A 44 12.90 -0.53 -2.17
N HIS A 45 13.79 0.46 -2.03
CA HIS A 45 15.02 0.32 -1.25
C HIS A 45 14.75 -0.02 0.22
N GLN A 46 13.75 0.62 0.85
CA GLN A 46 13.35 0.28 2.22
C GLN A 46 12.88 -1.17 2.36
N VAL A 47 12.19 -1.71 1.36
CA VAL A 47 11.79 -3.14 1.34
C VAL A 47 13.02 -4.04 1.28
N ILE A 48 13.97 -3.75 0.39
CA ILE A 48 15.21 -4.54 0.25
C ILE A 48 15.98 -4.57 1.56
N LEU A 49 16.20 -3.41 2.19
CA LEU A 49 16.87 -3.32 3.49
C LEU A 49 16.14 -4.13 4.57
N LYS A 50 14.80 -4.13 4.57
CA LYS A 50 14.02 -4.92 5.52
C LYS A 50 14.22 -6.42 5.32
N LEU A 51 14.26 -6.88 4.07
CA LEU A 51 14.49 -8.29 3.74
C LEU A 51 15.90 -8.74 4.16
N GLU A 52 16.92 -7.89 3.97
CA GLU A 52 18.29 -8.13 4.45
C GLU A 52 18.34 -8.23 5.98
N GLN A 53 17.69 -7.30 6.69
CA GLN A 53 17.60 -7.32 8.16
C GLN A 53 16.92 -8.57 8.71
N MET A 54 15.96 -9.11 7.96
CA MET A 54 15.28 -10.37 8.30
C MET A 54 16.09 -11.61 7.91
N GLY A 55 17.24 -11.44 7.25
CA GLY A 55 18.08 -12.54 6.78
C GLY A 55 17.47 -13.34 5.63
N LEU A 56 16.50 -12.78 4.91
CA LEU A 56 15.81 -13.45 3.81
C LEU A 56 16.57 -13.35 2.48
N ILE A 57 17.40 -12.32 2.33
CA ILE A 57 18.28 -12.10 1.19
C ILE A 57 19.67 -11.66 1.69
N ALA A 58 20.70 -11.89 0.87
CA ALA A 58 22.02 -11.32 1.10
C ALA A 58 22.14 -9.98 0.37
N GLY A 59 22.74 -9.00 1.03
CA GLY A 59 23.13 -7.71 0.45
C GLY A 59 24.43 -7.79 -0.35
#